data_AF-A0A2E0HDZ5-F1
#
_entry.id   AF-A0A2E0HDZ5-F1
#
_cell.length_a   1.000
_cell.length_b   1.000
_cell.length_c   1.000
_cell.angle_alpha   90.00
_cell.angle_beta   90.00
_cell.angle_gamma   90.00
#
_symmetry.space_group_name_H-M   'P 1'
#
loop_
_entity.id
_entity.type
_entity.pdbx_description
1 polymer ?
#
loop_
_entity_poly.entity_id
_entity_poly.type
_entity_poly.pdbx_seq_one_letter_code
_entity_poly.pdbx_strand_id
1 'polypeptide(L)'
;MSYLILQDALARHTAPPPRPAAAVPAAPPLTLTHVLCGVLLALLAVQIPWADLRGYEFVDRVNYLHYFKYEENLLEYSRFSHWYDYLTNEILWHSAIPYLHKTWDISLPTLFDAIAFFCVFTFVVFLARYQSLLALPLLLNPLLMTFAFDQMRNSLAFSLLLWAFMLPRKLLPAAVLLVLIAPFLHTSSVLFVLLWLCLTLAIRWQQKGWLPYWFYLGGLVFAGAVLSFASGELLHQILSVLGDRRAERVLGNASSGLLYTLFWIALLGVALTQGRRYGTQIICAYAIVILSFVSFNLVFGGYSLRFLAASLPMLIITMLRTDSRIKPFVVGAFGLYACLQWYYWLKVDGL
;
A
#
# COMPACT_ATOMS: atom_id res chain seq x y z
N MET A 1 -7.19 -52.01 -24.84
CA MET A 1 -7.45 -50.55 -24.74
C MET A 1 -8.44 -50.20 -23.62
N SER A 2 -9.44 -51.03 -23.34
CA SER A 2 -10.46 -50.77 -22.31
C SER A 2 -10.00 -50.88 -20.84
N TYR A 3 -8.91 -51.62 -20.57
CA TYR A 3 -8.41 -51.81 -19.19
C TYR A 3 -7.61 -50.60 -18.67
N LEU A 4 -6.89 -49.89 -19.55
CA LEU A 4 -6.14 -48.68 -19.21
C LEU A 4 -7.06 -47.49 -18.93
N ILE A 5 -8.19 -47.38 -19.63
CA ILE A 5 -9.20 -46.34 -19.39
C ILE A 5 -9.89 -46.56 -18.05
N LEU A 6 -10.14 -47.82 -17.67
CA LEU A 6 -10.73 -48.15 -16.37
C LEU A 6 -9.78 -47.86 -15.21
N GLN A 7 -8.48 -48.15 -15.37
CA GLN A 7 -7.47 -47.81 -14.35
C GLN A 7 -7.30 -46.30 -14.17
N ASP A 8 -7.36 -45.52 -15.25
CA ASP A 8 -7.25 -44.06 -15.18
C ASP A 8 -8.51 -43.41 -14.56
N ALA A 9 -9.68 -44.03 -14.74
CA ALA A 9 -10.93 -43.63 -14.08
C ALA A 9 -10.96 -43.98 -12.58
N LEU A 10 -10.45 -45.16 -12.20
CA LEU A 10 -10.31 -45.59 -10.81
C LEU A 10 -9.23 -44.80 -10.04
N ALA A 11 -8.16 -44.38 -10.71
CA ALA A 11 -7.14 -43.49 -10.15
C ALA A 11 -7.68 -42.08 -9.83
N ARG A 12 -8.63 -41.58 -10.62
CA ARG A 12 -9.29 -40.28 -10.37
C ARG A 12 -10.28 -40.32 -9.20
N HIS A 13 -10.88 -41.47 -8.91
CA HIS A 13 -11.79 -41.65 -7.78
C HIS A 13 -11.12 -42.01 -6.45
N THR A 14 -9.85 -42.41 -6.47
CA THR A 14 -9.05 -42.70 -5.27
C THR A 14 -8.14 -41.54 -4.86
N ALA A 15 -8.13 -40.45 -5.63
CA ALA A 15 -7.46 -39.22 -5.22
C ALA A 15 -8.09 -38.74 -3.90
N PRO A 16 -7.29 -38.54 -2.82
CA PRO A 16 -7.81 -38.00 -1.59
C PRO A 16 -8.52 -36.67 -1.88
N PRO A 17 -9.64 -36.36 -1.19
CA PRO A 17 -10.33 -35.10 -1.38
C PRO A 17 -9.30 -33.97 -1.29
N PRO A 18 -9.41 -32.94 -2.16
CA PRO A 18 -8.49 -31.81 -2.11
C PRO A 18 -8.44 -31.31 -0.68
N ARG A 19 -7.24 -31.34 -0.06
CA ARG A 19 -7.05 -30.90 1.32
C ARG A 19 -7.81 -29.58 1.51
N PRO A 20 -8.62 -29.45 2.59
CA PRO A 20 -9.37 -28.22 2.83
C PRO A 20 -8.42 -27.05 2.66
N ALA A 21 -8.82 -26.11 1.78
CA ALA A 21 -8.00 -24.96 1.38
C ALA A 21 -7.30 -24.40 2.61
N ALA A 22 -5.97 -24.50 2.66
CA ALA A 22 -5.20 -24.11 3.81
C ALA A 22 -5.62 -22.70 4.20
N ALA A 23 -6.23 -22.58 5.38
CA ALA A 23 -6.70 -21.31 5.90
C ALA A 23 -5.56 -20.29 5.78
N VAL A 24 -5.88 -19.04 5.40
CA VAL A 24 -4.92 -17.93 5.32
C VAL A 24 -3.96 -18.07 6.50
N PRO A 25 -2.64 -18.29 6.24
CA PRO A 25 -1.70 -18.70 7.27
C PRO A 25 -1.81 -17.72 8.43
N ALA A 26 -1.94 -18.24 9.65
CA ALA A 26 -2.07 -17.41 10.83
C ALA A 26 -0.89 -16.43 10.88
N ALA A 27 -1.20 -15.14 11.07
CA ALA A 27 -0.16 -14.13 11.18
C ALA A 27 0.80 -14.53 12.32
N PRO A 28 2.13 -14.45 12.12
CA PRO A 28 3.11 -14.76 13.16
C PRO A 28 2.82 -13.93 14.41
N PRO A 29 3.21 -14.39 15.61
CA PRO A 29 2.93 -13.65 16.85
C PRO A 29 3.65 -12.29 16.84
N LEU A 30 2.97 -11.27 17.33
CA LEU A 30 3.59 -9.99 17.64
C LEU A 30 4.38 -10.13 18.93
N THR A 31 5.66 -9.77 18.93
CA THR A 31 6.55 -9.83 20.10
C THR A 31 6.78 -8.44 20.67
N LEU A 32 7.17 -8.36 21.94
CA LEU A 32 7.56 -7.10 22.58
C LEU A 32 8.72 -6.43 21.83
N THR A 33 9.69 -7.21 21.34
CA THR A 33 10.82 -6.69 20.55
C THR A 33 10.37 -5.96 19.29
N HIS A 34 9.38 -6.49 18.56
CA HIS A 34 8.83 -5.81 17.39
C HIS A 34 8.26 -4.44 17.76
N VAL A 35 7.54 -4.36 18.88
CA VAL A 35 6.93 -3.11 19.38
C VAL A 35 8.00 -2.12 19.82
N LEU A 36 9.01 -2.56 20.59
CA LEU A 36 10.09 -1.69 21.06
C LEU A 36 10.92 -1.13 19.91
N CYS A 37 11.29 -1.95 18.93
CA CYS A 37 11.96 -1.49 17.71
C CYS A 37 11.08 -0.51 16.92
N GLY A 38 9.77 -0.79 16.83
CA GLY A 38 8.79 0.10 16.24
C GLY A 38 8.79 1.48 16.87
N VAL A 39 8.66 1.55 18.19
CA VAL A 39 8.63 2.81 18.95
C VAL A 39 9.94 3.56 18.76
N LEU A 40 11.09 2.88 18.94
CA LEU A 40 12.39 3.51 18.83
C LEU A 40 12.61 4.14 17.45
N LEU A 41 12.38 3.39 16.37
CA LEU A 41 12.59 3.89 15.01
C LEU A 41 11.58 4.98 14.62
N ALA A 42 10.34 4.89 15.09
CA ALA A 42 9.34 5.93 14.84
C ALA A 42 9.65 7.23 15.59
N LEU A 43 10.14 7.14 16.84
CA LEU A 43 10.63 8.30 17.59
C LEU A 43 11.81 8.95 16.86
N LEU A 44 12.81 8.15 16.48
CA LEU A 44 13.96 8.66 15.72
C LEU A 44 13.52 9.34 14.41
N ALA A 45 12.59 8.73 13.67
CA ALA A 45 12.08 9.30 12.43
C ALA A 45 11.42 10.66 12.67
N VAL A 46 10.60 10.83 13.70
CA VAL A 46 9.89 12.11 13.93
C VAL A 46 10.81 13.22 14.47
N GLN A 47 11.91 12.86 15.14
CA GLN A 47 12.89 13.83 15.64
C GLN A 47 13.82 14.38 14.55
N ILE A 48 13.88 13.73 13.39
CA ILE A 48 14.70 14.21 12.27
C ILE A 48 13.94 15.31 11.53
N PRO A 49 14.53 16.51 11.33
CA PRO A 49 13.90 17.60 10.62
C PRO A 49 13.96 17.35 9.11
N TRP A 50 13.15 16.42 8.63
CA TRP A 50 13.17 15.95 7.24
C TRP A 50 12.96 17.07 6.21
N ALA A 51 12.11 18.06 6.51
CA ALA A 51 11.88 19.19 5.62
C ALA A 51 13.15 20.04 5.45
N ASP A 52 13.88 20.29 6.54
CA ASP A 52 15.13 21.05 6.52
C ASP A 52 16.23 20.28 5.78
N LEU A 53 16.34 18.97 6.02
CA LEU A 53 17.29 18.11 5.30
C LEU A 53 17.02 18.03 3.79
N ARG A 54 15.74 18.10 3.41
CA ARG A 54 15.29 18.08 2.01
C ARG A 54 15.47 19.45 1.34
N GLY A 55 15.55 20.53 2.13
CA GLY A 55 15.64 21.91 1.66
C GLY A 55 14.32 22.51 1.16
N TYR A 56 13.18 21.84 1.38
CA TYR A 56 11.85 22.35 1.05
C TYR A 56 10.74 21.65 1.84
N GLU A 57 9.62 22.35 1.99
CA GLU A 57 8.50 21.90 2.81
C GLU A 57 7.70 20.74 2.20
N PHE A 58 7.04 19.98 3.07
CA PHE A 58 6.04 18.99 2.66
C PHE A 58 4.76 19.70 2.27
N VAL A 59 4.49 19.75 0.96
CA VAL A 59 3.41 20.53 0.34
C VAL A 59 2.06 20.22 0.98
N ASP A 60 1.72 18.93 1.14
CA ASP A 60 0.44 18.55 1.72
C ASP A 60 0.36 18.95 3.21
N ARG A 61 1.46 18.80 3.96
CA ARG A 61 1.53 19.22 5.37
C ARG A 61 1.30 20.71 5.55
N VAL A 62 1.96 21.54 4.74
CA VAL A 62 1.80 23.00 4.76
C VAL A 62 0.38 23.39 4.39
N ASN A 63 -0.19 22.74 3.37
CA ASN A 63 -1.57 22.97 2.97
C ASN A 63 -2.54 22.66 4.11
N TYR A 64 -2.36 21.55 4.85
CA TYR A 64 -3.23 21.26 6.01
C TYR A 64 -2.99 22.21 7.18
N LEU A 65 -1.75 22.63 7.43
CA LEU A 65 -1.46 23.65 8.46
C LEU A 65 -2.23 24.93 8.16
N HIS A 66 -2.17 25.43 6.92
CA HIS A 66 -2.92 26.61 6.48
C HIS A 66 -4.43 26.36 6.62
N TYR A 67 -4.91 25.29 6.00
CA TYR A 67 -6.33 24.92 5.95
C TYR A 67 -6.99 24.86 7.34
N PHE A 68 -6.35 24.22 8.32
CA PHE A 68 -6.90 24.11 9.67
C PHE A 68 -6.67 25.36 10.52
N LYS A 69 -5.61 26.13 10.27
CA LYS A 69 -5.34 27.38 10.97
C LYS A 69 -6.30 28.50 10.58
N TYR A 70 -6.68 28.57 9.30
CA TYR A 70 -7.57 29.60 8.75
C TYR A 70 -9.03 29.13 8.64
N GLU A 71 -9.36 27.98 9.21
CA GLU A 71 -10.73 27.43 9.28
C GLU A 71 -11.42 27.31 7.91
N GLU A 72 -10.66 27.04 6.84
CA GLU A 72 -11.23 26.84 5.49
C GLU A 72 -11.88 25.45 5.37
N ASN A 73 -12.60 25.00 6.39
CA ASN A 73 -13.02 23.61 6.49
C ASN A 73 -14.09 23.28 5.43
N LEU A 74 -13.81 22.31 4.56
CA LEU A 74 -14.69 21.74 3.55
C LEU A 74 -16.08 21.41 4.11
N LEU A 75 -16.18 21.02 5.39
CA LEU A 75 -17.45 20.75 6.06
C LEU A 75 -18.37 21.96 6.15
N GLU A 76 -17.83 23.19 6.15
CA GLU A 76 -18.61 24.42 6.21
C GLU A 76 -19.26 24.77 4.86
N TYR A 77 -18.68 24.28 3.76
CA TYR A 77 -19.16 24.53 2.40
C TYR A 77 -19.84 23.31 1.77
N SER A 78 -19.70 22.13 2.36
CA SER A 78 -20.28 20.87 1.85
C SER A 78 -21.71 20.67 2.34
N ARG A 79 -22.63 20.38 1.41
CA ARG A 79 -24.01 19.99 1.76
C ARG A 79 -24.08 18.48 1.94
N PHE A 80 -24.33 18.01 3.16
CA PHE A 80 -24.52 16.59 3.48
C PHE A 80 -25.96 16.18 3.19
N SER A 81 -26.23 15.81 1.94
CA SER A 81 -27.55 15.40 1.46
C SER A 81 -27.74 13.88 1.48
N HIS A 82 -26.65 13.13 1.36
CA HIS A 82 -26.65 11.69 1.25
C HIS A 82 -25.60 11.02 2.16
N TRP A 83 -25.81 9.75 2.49
CA TRP A 83 -24.89 9.01 3.38
C TRP A 83 -23.48 8.85 2.78
N TYR A 84 -23.34 8.81 1.45
CA TYR A 84 -22.05 8.70 0.79
C TYR A 84 -21.26 10.03 0.79
N ASP A 85 -21.91 11.16 1.10
CA ASP A 85 -21.24 12.47 1.25
C ASP A 85 -20.26 12.43 2.43
N TYR A 86 -20.55 11.64 3.47
CA TYR A 86 -19.67 11.48 4.62
C TYR A 86 -18.37 10.75 4.27
N LEU A 87 -18.44 9.79 3.35
CA LEU A 87 -17.29 9.03 2.88
C LEU A 87 -16.48 9.84 1.88
N THR A 88 -17.15 10.44 0.89
CA THR A 88 -16.49 11.24 -0.17
C THR A 88 -15.85 12.52 0.35
N ASN A 89 -16.42 13.14 1.39
CA ASN A 89 -15.86 14.32 2.05
C ASN A 89 -14.94 13.99 3.23
N GLU A 90 -14.54 12.72 3.43
CA GLU A 90 -13.54 12.32 4.43
C GLU A 90 -13.83 12.90 5.82
N ILE A 91 -15.08 12.77 6.27
CA ILE A 91 -15.62 13.46 7.46
C ILE A 91 -14.75 13.28 8.71
N LEU A 92 -14.14 12.11 8.91
CA LEU A 92 -13.38 11.83 10.12
C LEU A 92 -12.07 12.61 10.13
N TRP A 93 -11.42 12.78 8.97
CA TRP A 93 -10.24 13.65 8.88
C TRP A 93 -10.58 15.10 9.23
N HIS A 94 -11.66 15.60 8.63
CA HIS A 94 -12.07 17.00 8.74
C HIS A 94 -12.76 17.36 10.07
N SER A 95 -13.16 16.36 10.86
CA SER A 95 -13.72 16.55 12.20
C SER A 95 -12.72 16.23 13.32
N ALA A 96 -11.94 15.15 13.21
CA ALA A 96 -11.04 14.73 14.28
C ALA A 96 -9.87 15.71 14.50
N ILE A 97 -9.23 16.19 13.42
CA ILE A 97 -8.08 17.10 13.55
C ILE A 97 -8.48 18.43 14.20
N PRO A 98 -9.54 19.14 13.74
CA PRO A 98 -10.01 20.35 14.42
C PRO A 98 -10.50 20.10 15.84
N TYR A 99 -11.16 18.96 16.11
CA TYR A 99 -11.59 18.62 17.46
C TYR A 99 -10.41 18.50 18.43
N LEU A 100 -9.37 17.77 18.06
CA LEU A 100 -8.15 17.64 18.87
C LEU A 100 -7.43 18.98 19.03
N HIS A 101 -7.40 19.81 17.99
CA HIS A 101 -6.77 21.11 18.05
C HIS A 101 -7.54 22.12 18.92
N LYS A 102 -8.85 22.27 18.70
CA LYS A 102 -9.68 23.29 19.36
C LYS A 102 -10.13 22.89 20.77
N THR A 103 -10.45 21.62 20.98
CA THR A 103 -11.00 21.16 22.26
C THR A 103 -9.91 20.70 23.23
N TRP A 104 -8.84 20.07 22.72
CA TRP A 104 -7.77 19.53 23.56
C TRP A 104 -6.48 20.37 23.51
N ASP A 105 -6.51 21.52 22.80
CA ASP A 105 -5.40 22.47 22.66
C ASP A 105 -4.09 21.84 22.18
N ILE A 106 -4.19 20.78 21.36
CA ILE A 106 -3.01 20.13 20.78
C ILE A 106 -2.58 20.90 19.55
N SER A 107 -1.29 21.26 19.47
CA SER A 107 -0.76 21.97 18.30
C SER A 107 -0.85 21.11 17.02
N LEU A 108 -1.20 21.73 15.89
CA LEU A 108 -1.27 21.03 14.59
C LEU A 108 0.05 20.33 14.20
N PRO A 109 1.25 20.94 14.39
CA PRO A 109 2.51 20.24 14.16
C PRO A 109 2.63 18.95 14.97
N THR A 110 2.28 18.98 16.26
CA THR A 110 2.32 17.79 17.13
C THR A 110 1.36 16.69 16.65
N LEU A 111 0.16 17.05 16.19
CA LEU A 111 -0.79 16.09 15.62
C LEU A 111 -0.25 15.43 14.35
N PHE A 112 0.38 16.21 13.47
CA PHE A 112 0.97 15.70 12.23
C PHE A 112 2.17 14.81 12.49
N ASP A 113 3.01 15.16 13.46
CA ASP A 113 4.12 14.33 13.92
C ASP A 113 3.64 13.04 14.58
N ALA A 114 2.51 13.06 15.30
CA ALA A 114 1.88 11.86 15.85
C ALA A 114 1.35 10.92 14.74
N ILE A 115 0.81 11.47 13.65
CA ILE A 115 0.39 10.66 12.49
C ILE A 115 1.61 10.03 11.80
N ALA A 116 2.67 10.81 11.57
CA ALA A 116 3.91 10.31 10.99
C ALA A 116 4.54 9.22 11.87
N PHE A 117 4.58 9.44 13.19
CA PHE A 117 4.99 8.45 14.19
C PHE A 117 4.20 7.15 14.02
N PHE A 118 2.86 7.24 14.02
CA PHE A 118 1.99 6.07 13.91
C PHE A 118 2.21 5.31 12.60
N CYS A 119 2.43 6.01 11.48
CA CYS A 119 2.74 5.39 10.19
C CYS A 119 4.06 4.63 10.23
N VAL A 120 5.15 5.27 10.65
CA VAL A 120 6.48 4.64 10.72
C VAL A 120 6.46 3.45 11.69
N PHE A 121 5.84 3.64 12.87
CA PHE A 121 5.64 2.57 13.86
C PHE A 121 4.94 1.36 13.24
N THR A 122 3.83 1.59 12.54
CA THR A 122 3.04 0.53 11.90
C THR A 122 3.85 -0.22 10.84
N PHE A 123 4.62 0.49 10.02
CA PHE A 123 5.44 -0.11 8.96
C PHE A 123 6.58 -0.96 9.54
N VAL A 124 7.26 -0.45 10.56
CA VAL A 124 8.33 -1.18 11.26
C VAL A 124 7.79 -2.43 11.93
N VAL A 125 6.70 -2.31 12.70
CA VAL A 125 6.06 -3.46 13.37
C VAL A 125 5.59 -4.50 12.37
N PHE A 126 4.97 -4.06 11.28
CA PHE A 126 4.51 -4.96 10.22
C PHE A 126 5.68 -5.72 9.59
N LEU A 127 6.74 -5.02 9.17
CA LEU A 127 7.89 -5.67 8.55
C LEU A 127 8.60 -6.62 9.52
N ALA A 128 8.87 -6.18 10.75
CA ALA A 128 9.49 -6.99 11.81
C ALA A 128 8.66 -8.22 12.19
N ARG A 129 7.34 -8.16 12.02
CA ARG A 129 6.45 -9.27 12.32
C ARG A 129 6.49 -10.34 11.21
N TYR A 130 6.51 -9.93 9.95
CA TYR A 130 6.44 -10.85 8.81
C TYR A 130 7.81 -11.25 8.24
N GLN A 131 8.88 -10.62 8.70
CA GLN A 131 10.28 -10.86 8.32
C GLN A 131 11.21 -10.64 9.53
N SER A 132 12.52 -10.86 9.35
CA SER A 132 13.50 -10.60 10.41
C SER A 132 13.72 -9.10 10.67
N LEU A 133 14.17 -8.75 11.88
CA LEU A 133 14.58 -7.38 12.23
C LEU A 133 15.70 -6.84 11.32
N LEU A 134 16.50 -7.72 10.70
CA LEU A 134 17.52 -7.34 9.72
C LEU A 134 16.94 -6.74 8.43
N ALA A 135 15.62 -6.86 8.21
CA ALA A 135 14.94 -6.22 7.08
C ALA A 135 14.65 -4.73 7.33
N LEU A 136 14.67 -4.26 8.58
CA LEU A 136 14.30 -2.88 8.93
C LEU A 136 15.12 -1.79 8.24
N PRO A 137 16.44 -1.95 7.98
CA PRO A 137 17.20 -0.98 7.20
C PRO A 137 16.62 -0.73 5.79
N LEU A 138 15.90 -1.70 5.20
CA LEU A 138 15.27 -1.52 3.89
C LEU A 138 14.07 -0.54 3.92
N LEU A 139 13.52 -0.24 5.10
CA LEU A 139 12.51 0.80 5.28
C LEU A 139 13.11 2.21 5.28
N LEU A 140 14.43 2.36 5.43
CA LEU A 140 15.11 3.66 5.34
C LEU A 140 15.16 4.10 3.87
N ASN A 141 14.01 4.56 3.38
CA ASN A 141 13.77 4.91 2.00
C ASN A 141 12.95 6.22 1.94
N PRO A 142 13.24 7.14 0.99
CA PRO A 142 12.52 8.41 0.87
C PRO A 142 11.01 8.26 0.63
N LEU A 143 10.58 7.12 0.07
CA LEU A 143 9.16 6.80 -0.09
C LEU A 143 8.44 6.78 1.25
N LEU A 144 9.04 6.15 2.28
CA LEU A 144 8.45 6.12 3.60
C LEU A 144 8.36 7.52 4.20
N MET A 145 9.42 8.33 4.09
CA MET A 145 9.41 9.69 4.64
C MET A 145 8.36 10.56 3.95
N THR A 146 8.31 10.53 2.61
CA THR A 146 7.30 11.28 1.86
C THR A 146 5.89 10.81 2.20
N PHE A 147 5.67 9.50 2.37
CA PHE A 147 4.36 8.98 2.73
C PHE A 147 3.93 9.37 4.14
N ALA A 148 4.82 9.25 5.12
CA ALA A 148 4.52 9.55 6.52
C ALA A 148 4.32 11.05 6.77
N PHE A 149 5.15 11.91 6.17
CA PHE A 149 5.19 13.35 6.48
C PHE A 149 4.44 14.24 5.49
N ASP A 150 4.22 13.80 4.25
CA ASP A 150 3.48 14.56 3.23
C ASP A 150 2.04 14.03 3.13
N GLN A 151 1.88 12.73 2.90
CA GLN A 151 0.58 12.11 2.59
C GLN A 151 -0.21 11.66 3.83
N MET A 152 -0.33 12.53 4.84
CA MET A 152 -0.80 12.19 6.19
C MET A 152 -2.18 11.51 6.25
N ARG A 153 -3.14 11.95 5.42
CA ARG A 153 -4.47 11.31 5.32
C ARG A 153 -4.38 9.85 4.92
N ASN A 154 -3.67 9.61 3.82
CA ASN A 154 -3.51 8.29 3.23
C ASN A 154 -2.65 7.40 4.15
N SER A 155 -1.60 7.96 4.75
CA SER A 155 -0.72 7.22 5.66
C SER A 155 -1.44 6.77 6.93
N LEU A 156 -2.30 7.61 7.51
CA LEU A 156 -3.13 7.23 8.65
C LEU A 156 -4.13 6.14 8.26
N ALA A 157 -4.90 6.35 7.18
CA ALA A 157 -5.91 5.39 6.73
C ALA A 157 -5.29 4.01 6.41
N PHE A 158 -4.16 4.00 5.68
CA PHE A 158 -3.47 2.76 5.35
C PHE A 158 -2.85 2.08 6.58
N SER A 159 -2.36 2.85 7.56
CA SER A 159 -1.86 2.30 8.82
C SER A 159 -2.97 1.57 9.59
N LEU A 160 -4.19 2.11 9.61
CA LEU A 160 -5.35 1.40 10.20
C LEU A 160 -5.65 0.09 9.47
N LEU A 161 -5.60 0.08 8.13
CA LEU A 161 -5.79 -1.15 7.34
C LEU A 161 -4.69 -2.19 7.60
N LEU A 162 -3.43 -1.76 7.75
CA LEU A 162 -2.33 -2.63 8.13
C LEU A 162 -2.53 -3.25 9.52
N TRP A 163 -2.98 -2.46 10.50
CA TRP A 163 -3.34 -2.99 11.81
C TRP A 163 -4.50 -3.98 11.73
N ALA A 164 -5.56 -3.67 10.97
CA ALA A 164 -6.66 -4.59 10.74
C ALA A 164 -6.18 -5.94 10.16
N PHE A 165 -5.24 -5.90 9.21
CA PHE A 165 -4.62 -7.09 8.63
C PHE A 165 -3.78 -7.89 9.64
N MET A 166 -3.09 -7.20 10.54
CA MET A 166 -2.24 -7.79 11.57
C MET A 166 -3.01 -8.39 12.75
N LEU A 167 -4.22 -7.93 13.05
CA LEU A 167 -4.95 -8.36 14.22
C LEU A 167 -5.28 -9.87 14.18
N PRO A 168 -5.13 -10.59 15.31
CA PRO A 168 -5.50 -12.00 15.37
C PRO A 168 -7.03 -12.17 15.25
N ARG A 169 -7.49 -13.35 14.82
CA ARG A 169 -8.94 -13.64 14.61
C ARG A 169 -9.82 -13.34 15.82
N LYS A 170 -9.30 -13.48 17.05
CA LYS A 170 -10.01 -13.13 18.29
C LYS A 170 -10.37 -11.63 18.40
N LEU A 171 -9.66 -10.77 17.68
CA LEU A 171 -9.90 -9.33 17.58
C LEU A 171 -10.53 -8.96 16.24
N LEU A 172 -11.26 -9.88 15.60
CA LEU A 172 -11.96 -9.63 14.34
C LEU A 172 -12.90 -8.40 14.40
N PRO A 173 -13.69 -8.16 15.47
CA PRO A 173 -14.53 -6.96 15.54
C PRO A 173 -13.72 -5.66 15.48
N ALA A 174 -12.57 -5.63 16.16
CA ALA A 174 -11.67 -4.49 16.10
C ALA A 174 -11.05 -4.32 14.70
N ALA A 175 -10.67 -5.42 14.03
CA ALA A 175 -10.18 -5.36 12.66
C ALA A 175 -11.24 -4.84 11.68
N VAL A 176 -12.49 -5.28 11.82
CA VAL A 176 -13.61 -4.78 11.01
C VAL A 176 -13.85 -3.30 11.26
N LEU A 177 -13.81 -2.86 12.54
CA LEU A 177 -13.97 -1.45 12.87
C LEU A 177 -12.90 -0.57 12.21
N LEU A 178 -11.63 -0.99 12.25
CA LEU A 178 -10.53 -0.28 11.59
C LEU A 178 -10.72 -0.18 10.06
N VAL A 179 -11.20 -1.26 9.43
CA VAL A 179 -11.54 -1.28 7.99
C VAL A 179 -12.68 -0.32 7.67
N LEU A 180 -13.70 -0.24 8.52
CA LEU A 180 -14.84 0.66 8.33
C LEU A 180 -14.48 2.14 8.56
N ILE A 181 -13.54 2.42 9.47
CA ILE A 181 -13.09 3.78 9.77
C ILE A 181 -12.22 4.36 8.65
N ALA A 182 -11.34 3.56 8.04
CA ALA A 182 -10.35 4.07 7.08
C ALA A 182 -10.95 4.89 5.90
N PRO A 183 -12.09 4.52 5.28
CA PRO A 183 -12.72 5.32 4.23
C PRO A 183 -13.16 6.72 4.64
N PHE A 184 -13.49 6.92 5.92
CA PHE A 184 -13.85 8.24 6.44
C PHE A 184 -12.63 9.13 6.71
N LEU A 185 -11.42 8.56 6.73
CA LEU A 185 -10.16 9.32 6.79
C LEU A 185 -9.62 9.61 5.40
N HIS A 186 -9.67 8.62 4.51
CA HIS A 186 -9.24 8.78 3.14
C HIS A 186 -10.03 7.86 2.20
N THR A 187 -10.66 8.46 1.19
CA THR A 187 -11.52 7.77 0.22
C THR A 187 -10.80 6.65 -0.53
N SER A 188 -9.51 6.81 -0.85
CA SER A 188 -8.74 5.79 -1.59
C SER A 188 -8.56 4.48 -0.81
N SER A 189 -8.80 4.48 0.51
CA SER A 189 -8.74 3.25 1.32
C SER A 189 -9.76 2.20 0.90
N VAL A 190 -10.89 2.62 0.31
CA VAL A 190 -11.89 1.72 -0.29
C VAL A 190 -11.24 0.82 -1.34
N LEU A 191 -10.34 1.37 -2.16
CA LEU A 191 -9.62 0.62 -3.19
C LEU A 191 -8.76 -0.50 -2.59
N PHE A 192 -8.05 -0.22 -1.49
CA PHE A 192 -7.22 -1.22 -0.81
C PHE A 192 -8.07 -2.34 -0.19
N VAL A 193 -9.23 -2.00 0.38
CA VAL A 193 -10.18 -2.98 0.93
C VAL A 193 -10.74 -3.87 -0.17
N LEU A 194 -11.21 -3.28 -1.27
CA LEU A 194 -11.71 -4.04 -2.43
C LEU A 194 -10.63 -4.94 -3.02
N LEU A 195 -9.42 -4.42 -3.19
CA LEU A 195 -8.28 -5.20 -3.68
C LEU A 195 -8.00 -6.40 -2.77
N TRP A 196 -7.99 -6.21 -1.44
CA TRP A 196 -7.78 -7.31 -0.50
C TRP A 196 -8.88 -8.38 -0.59
N LEU A 197 -10.15 -7.98 -0.72
CA LEU A 197 -11.28 -8.90 -0.89
C LEU A 197 -11.14 -9.70 -2.18
N CYS A 198 -10.90 -9.03 -3.31
CA CYS A 198 -10.71 -9.64 -4.62
C CYS A 198 -9.54 -10.63 -4.62
N LEU A 199 -8.39 -10.25 -4.03
CA LEU A 199 -7.22 -11.12 -3.92
C LEU A 199 -7.52 -12.34 -3.05
N THR A 200 -8.22 -12.18 -1.94
CA THR A 200 -8.60 -13.29 -1.05
C THR A 200 -9.51 -14.28 -1.78
N LEU A 201 -10.48 -13.79 -2.55
CA LEU A 201 -11.35 -14.63 -3.38
C LEU A 201 -10.56 -15.34 -4.49
N ALA A 202 -9.72 -14.61 -5.22
CA ALA A 202 -8.91 -15.17 -6.31
C ALA A 202 -7.96 -16.28 -5.81
N ILE A 203 -7.29 -16.06 -4.68
CA ILE A 203 -6.41 -17.08 -4.05
C ILE A 203 -7.23 -18.31 -3.64
N ARG A 204 -8.43 -18.13 -3.07
CA ARG A 204 -9.30 -19.26 -2.69
C ARG A 204 -9.74 -20.07 -3.90
N TRP A 205 -10.12 -19.43 -4.99
CA TRP A 205 -10.48 -20.13 -6.24
C TRP A 205 -9.29 -20.87 -6.85
N GLN A 206 -8.10 -20.25 -6.81
CA GLN A 206 -6.84 -20.88 -7.23
C GLN A 206 -6.52 -22.12 -6.39
N GLN A 207 -6.68 -22.04 -5.06
CA GLN A 207 -6.42 -23.15 -4.14
C GLN A 207 -7.42 -24.29 -4.29
N LYS A 208 -8.69 -24.00 -4.63
CA LYS A 208 -9.71 -25.01 -4.96
C LYS A 208 -9.48 -25.67 -6.34
N GLY A 209 -8.50 -25.21 -7.11
CA GLY A 209 -8.22 -25.72 -8.45
C GLY A 209 -9.19 -25.23 -9.53
N TRP A 210 -10.07 -24.28 -9.22
CA TRP A 210 -11.02 -23.72 -10.19
C TRP A 210 -10.34 -22.81 -11.21
N LEU A 211 -9.18 -22.26 -10.87
CA LEU A 211 -8.42 -21.35 -11.71
C LEU A 211 -7.00 -21.90 -11.92
N PRO A 212 -6.58 -22.22 -13.16
CA PRO A 212 -5.21 -22.59 -13.43
C PRO A 212 -4.25 -21.46 -13.05
N TYR A 213 -3.04 -21.80 -12.60
CA TYR A 213 -2.12 -20.83 -12.01
C TYR A 213 -1.73 -19.69 -12.97
N TRP A 214 -1.57 -19.97 -14.26
CA TRP A 214 -1.25 -18.95 -15.26
C TRP A 214 -2.40 -17.95 -15.47
N PHE A 215 -3.65 -18.40 -15.47
CA PHE A 215 -4.82 -17.51 -15.51
C PHE A 215 -4.93 -16.68 -14.23
N TYR A 216 -4.61 -17.27 -13.08
CA TYR A 216 -4.53 -16.54 -11.82
C TYR A 216 -3.48 -15.42 -11.87
N LEU A 217 -2.26 -15.72 -12.31
CA LEU A 217 -1.20 -14.71 -12.45
C LEU A 217 -1.56 -13.63 -13.48
N GLY A 218 -2.08 -14.04 -14.64
CA GLY A 218 -2.59 -13.12 -15.66
C GLY A 218 -3.69 -12.21 -15.11
N GLY A 219 -4.59 -12.76 -14.28
CA GLY A 219 -5.62 -12.00 -13.58
C GLY A 219 -5.06 -10.98 -12.58
N LEU A 220 -3.97 -11.29 -11.86
CA LEU A 220 -3.29 -10.31 -11.00
C LEU A 220 -2.68 -9.17 -11.80
N VAL A 221 -1.99 -9.49 -12.89
CA VAL A 221 -1.40 -8.47 -13.78
C VAL A 221 -2.49 -7.60 -14.40
N PHE A 222 -3.55 -8.24 -14.90
CA PHE A 222 -4.71 -7.55 -15.47
C PHE A 222 -5.41 -6.64 -14.46
N ALA A 223 -5.56 -7.07 -13.21
CA ALA A 223 -6.10 -6.21 -12.15
C ALA A 223 -5.27 -4.93 -11.97
N GLY A 224 -3.94 -5.03 -12.00
CA GLY A 224 -3.06 -3.86 -11.97
C GLY A 224 -3.26 -2.93 -13.17
N ALA A 225 -3.43 -3.49 -14.38
CA ALA A 225 -3.72 -2.72 -15.59
C ALA A 225 -5.07 -1.99 -15.51
N VAL A 226 -6.11 -2.66 -15.02
CA VAL A 226 -7.44 -2.07 -14.80
C VAL A 226 -7.38 -0.93 -13.78
N LEU A 227 -6.67 -1.13 -12.67
CA LEU A 227 -6.45 -0.08 -11.68
C LEU A 227 -5.72 1.13 -12.28
N SER A 228 -4.72 0.88 -13.13
CA SER A 228 -3.94 1.91 -13.78
C SER A 228 -4.82 2.74 -14.72
N PHE A 229 -5.54 2.06 -15.63
CA PHE A 229 -6.51 2.68 -16.52
C PHE A 229 -7.58 3.49 -15.77
N ALA A 230 -8.13 2.92 -14.69
CA ALA A 230 -9.17 3.57 -13.89
C ALA A 230 -8.66 4.84 -13.19
N SER A 231 -7.42 4.82 -12.67
CA SER A 231 -6.83 5.94 -11.92
C SER A 231 -6.18 7.02 -12.79
N GLY A 232 -5.80 6.67 -14.01
CA GLY A 232 -5.16 7.55 -14.99
C GLY A 232 -6.18 8.03 -16.02
N GLU A 233 -6.19 7.37 -17.18
CA GLU A 233 -6.98 7.75 -18.35
C GLU A 233 -8.48 7.91 -18.08
N LEU A 234 -9.13 6.94 -17.41
CA LEU A 234 -10.56 7.04 -17.13
C LEU A 234 -10.90 8.24 -16.23
N LEU A 235 -10.09 8.45 -15.18
CA LEU A 235 -10.27 9.59 -14.29
C LEU A 235 -10.05 10.91 -15.03
N HIS A 236 -9.04 10.98 -15.91
CA HIS A 236 -8.82 12.14 -16.76
C HIS A 236 -10.04 12.44 -17.63
N GLN A 237 -10.59 11.44 -18.32
CA GLN A 237 -11.77 11.62 -19.17
C GLN A 237 -12.97 12.13 -18.37
N ILE A 238 -13.26 11.54 -17.21
CA ILE A 238 -14.37 11.99 -16.34
C ILE A 238 -14.16 13.44 -15.91
N LEU A 239 -12.97 13.80 -15.43
CA LEU A 239 -12.68 15.16 -14.97
C LEU A 239 -12.70 16.18 -16.11
N SER A 240 -12.26 15.79 -17.31
CA SER A 240 -12.28 16.66 -18.50
C SER A 240 -13.70 17.00 -18.93
N VAL A 241 -14.61 16.02 -18.91
CA VAL A 241 -16.04 16.22 -19.21
C VAL A 241 -16.70 17.12 -18.16
N LEU A 242 -16.28 17.01 -16.90
CA LEU A 242 -16.75 17.87 -15.81
C LEU A 242 -16.13 19.27 -15.82
N GLY A 243 -15.20 19.57 -16.74
CA GLY A 243 -14.50 20.84 -16.81
C GLY A 243 -13.57 21.11 -15.61
N ASP A 244 -13.15 20.07 -14.88
CA ASP A 244 -12.26 20.22 -13.73
C ASP A 244 -10.81 20.36 -14.19
N ARG A 245 -10.16 21.46 -13.81
CA ARG A 245 -8.72 21.74 -14.02
C ARG A 245 -7.78 20.65 -13.47
N ARG A 246 -8.26 19.75 -12.63
CA ARG A 246 -7.50 18.58 -12.15
C ARG A 246 -7.26 17.55 -13.25
N ALA A 247 -8.03 17.55 -14.33
CA ALA A 247 -7.84 16.66 -15.47
C ALA A 247 -6.41 16.74 -16.03
N GLU A 248 -5.87 17.94 -16.22
CA GLU A 248 -4.52 18.16 -16.77
C GLU A 248 -3.41 17.59 -15.88
N ARG A 249 -3.60 17.59 -14.56
CA ARG A 249 -2.61 17.06 -13.61
C ARG A 249 -2.48 15.53 -13.65
N VAL A 250 -3.51 14.82 -14.08
CA VAL A 250 -3.54 13.34 -14.08
C VAL A 250 -2.64 12.73 -15.17
N LEU A 251 -2.55 13.37 -16.33
CA LEU A 251 -1.73 12.92 -17.47
C LEU A 251 -0.36 13.61 -17.55
N GLY A 252 -0.28 14.91 -17.23
CA GLY A 252 0.94 15.70 -17.52
C GLY A 252 2.11 15.52 -16.55
N ASN A 253 1.85 15.32 -15.25
CA ASN A 253 2.88 15.35 -14.19
C ASN A 253 2.78 14.21 -13.15
N ALA A 254 1.80 13.31 -13.26
CA ALA A 254 1.56 12.28 -12.23
C ALA A 254 2.41 11.01 -12.43
N SER A 255 2.76 10.67 -13.68
CA SER A 255 3.54 9.47 -13.98
C SER A 255 5.02 9.67 -13.63
N SER A 256 5.59 8.75 -12.87
CA SER A 256 7.04 8.72 -12.64
C SER A 256 7.78 8.43 -13.95
N GLY A 257 8.93 9.08 -14.17
CA GLY A 257 9.73 8.86 -15.38
C GLY A 257 10.20 7.41 -15.54
N LEU A 258 10.46 7.00 -16.78
CA LEU A 258 10.83 5.62 -17.14
C LEU A 258 12.01 5.08 -16.32
N LEU A 259 13.03 5.91 -16.07
CA LEU A 259 14.21 5.50 -15.29
C LEU A 259 13.84 5.13 -13.85
N TYR A 260 12.91 5.87 -13.25
CA TYR A 260 12.42 5.60 -11.90
C TYR A 260 11.61 4.30 -11.86
N THR A 261 10.77 4.05 -12.86
CA THR A 261 9.87 2.89 -12.92
C THR A 261 10.56 1.60 -13.34
N LEU A 262 11.72 1.67 -14.00
CA LEU A 262 12.45 0.50 -14.51
C LEU A 262 12.76 -0.54 -13.41
N PHE A 263 13.17 -0.08 -12.22
CA PHE A 263 13.40 -0.99 -11.08
C PHE A 263 12.15 -1.78 -10.72
N TRP A 264 10.99 -1.10 -10.66
CA TRP A 264 9.72 -1.73 -10.30
C TRP A 264 9.21 -2.68 -11.38
N ILE A 265 9.42 -2.35 -12.67
CA ILE A 265 9.12 -3.24 -13.79
C ILE A 265 10.01 -4.49 -13.74
N ALA A 266 11.30 -4.34 -13.47
CA ALA A 266 12.22 -5.46 -13.31
C ALA A 266 11.80 -6.35 -12.13
N LEU A 267 11.40 -5.75 -11.01
CA LEU A 267 10.88 -6.48 -9.85
C LEU A 267 9.57 -7.22 -10.18
N LEU A 268 8.68 -6.65 -10.99
CA LEU A 268 7.50 -7.36 -11.51
C LEU A 268 7.92 -8.60 -12.31
N GLY A 269 8.88 -8.45 -13.22
CA GLY A 269 9.43 -9.57 -14.00
C GLY A 269 9.92 -10.69 -13.09
N VAL A 270 10.73 -10.37 -12.08
CA VAL A 270 11.22 -11.34 -11.09
C VAL A 270 10.07 -11.99 -10.30
N ALA A 271 9.06 -11.21 -9.90
CA ALA A 271 7.91 -11.71 -9.15
C ALA A 271 7.07 -12.71 -9.98
N LEU A 272 6.95 -12.50 -11.29
CA LEU A 272 6.21 -13.37 -12.21
C LEU A 272 6.94 -14.69 -12.51
N THR A 273 8.26 -14.75 -12.36
CA THR A 273 9.02 -16.00 -12.53
C THR A 273 9.05 -16.86 -11.27
N GLN A 274 8.54 -16.36 -10.14
CA GLN A 274 8.50 -17.15 -8.89
C GLN A 274 7.43 -18.25 -8.95
N GLY A 275 7.64 -19.34 -8.21
CA GLY A 275 6.72 -20.48 -8.20
C GLY A 275 5.37 -20.23 -7.53
N ARG A 276 4.43 -21.18 -7.70
CA ARG A 276 3.05 -21.10 -7.18
C ARG A 276 2.95 -20.69 -5.71
N ARG A 277 3.82 -21.22 -4.85
CA ARG A 277 3.83 -20.92 -3.41
C ARG A 277 4.06 -19.44 -3.12
N TYR A 278 4.83 -18.74 -3.96
CA TYR A 278 5.04 -17.31 -3.84
C TYR A 278 3.78 -16.55 -4.26
N GLY A 279 3.29 -16.80 -5.49
CA GLY A 279 2.15 -16.07 -6.04
C GLY A 279 0.85 -16.22 -5.23
N THR A 280 0.64 -17.35 -4.54
CA THR A 280 -0.56 -17.56 -3.71
C THR A 280 -0.50 -16.94 -2.32
N GLN A 281 0.62 -16.31 -1.93
CA GLN A 281 0.70 -15.57 -0.67
C GLN A 281 0.10 -14.18 -0.87
N ILE A 282 -0.83 -13.80 0.00
CA ILE A 282 -1.60 -12.55 -0.13
C ILE A 282 -0.71 -11.31 -0.29
N ILE A 283 0.41 -11.24 0.44
CA ILE A 283 1.36 -10.11 0.37
C ILE A 283 2.05 -10.06 -1.01
N CYS A 284 2.49 -11.20 -1.53
CA CYS A 284 3.13 -11.28 -2.85
C CYS A 284 2.13 -11.04 -3.98
N ALA A 285 0.91 -11.58 -3.87
CA ALA A 285 -0.17 -11.34 -4.84
C ALA A 285 -0.54 -9.86 -4.91
N TYR A 286 -0.65 -9.21 -3.76
CA TYR A 286 -0.86 -7.76 -3.65
C TYR A 286 0.30 -6.99 -4.31
N ALA A 287 1.55 -7.36 -4.02
CA ALA A 287 2.71 -6.73 -4.63
C ALA A 287 2.72 -6.89 -6.16
N ILE A 288 2.34 -8.05 -6.72
CA ILE A 288 2.22 -8.24 -8.17
C ILE A 288 1.20 -7.27 -8.77
N VAL A 289 0.04 -7.08 -8.12
CA VAL A 289 -0.98 -6.11 -8.58
C VAL A 289 -0.42 -4.69 -8.55
N ILE A 290 0.24 -4.28 -7.46
CA ILE A 290 0.80 -2.93 -7.32
C ILE A 290 1.94 -2.68 -8.30
N LEU A 291 2.84 -3.64 -8.50
CA LEU A 291 3.93 -3.52 -9.47
C LEU A 291 3.41 -3.48 -10.90
N SER A 292 2.37 -4.27 -11.21
CA SER A 292 1.64 -4.19 -12.48
C SER A 292 1.02 -2.81 -12.68
N PHE A 293 0.29 -2.31 -11.68
CA PHE A 293 -0.30 -0.97 -11.68
C PHE A 293 0.73 0.12 -12.00
N VAL A 294 1.88 0.11 -11.32
CA VAL A 294 2.97 1.07 -11.55
C VAL A 294 3.55 0.94 -12.96
N SER A 295 3.67 -0.28 -13.47
CA SER A 295 4.20 -0.54 -14.82
C SER A 295 3.26 0.01 -15.89
N PHE A 296 1.95 -0.21 -15.75
CA PHE A 296 0.95 0.28 -16.70
C PHE A 296 0.68 1.78 -16.59
N ASN A 297 0.97 2.43 -15.45
CA ASN A 297 0.86 3.89 -15.33
C ASN A 297 1.84 4.64 -16.24
N LEU A 298 2.87 3.98 -16.79
CA LEU A 298 3.70 4.57 -17.84
C LEU A 298 2.93 4.79 -19.15
N VAL A 299 1.87 4.01 -19.37
CA VAL A 299 1.02 4.07 -20.56
C VAL A 299 -0.23 4.90 -20.29
N PHE A 300 -0.91 4.64 -19.16
CA PHE A 300 -2.20 5.27 -18.85
C PHE A 300 -2.10 6.52 -17.96
N GLY A 301 -0.89 6.90 -17.51
CA GLY A 301 -0.72 7.95 -16.51
C GLY A 301 -1.12 7.54 -15.10
N GLY A 302 -1.15 8.48 -14.16
CA GLY A 302 -1.60 8.26 -12.78
C GLY A 302 -0.52 8.24 -11.69
N TYR A 303 -0.97 8.29 -10.43
CA TYR A 303 -0.12 8.56 -9.25
C TYR A 303 0.58 7.31 -8.69
N SER A 304 1.62 6.82 -9.37
CA SER A 304 2.36 5.61 -8.98
C SER A 304 3.03 5.70 -7.59
N LEU A 305 3.58 6.87 -7.24
CA LEU A 305 4.40 7.06 -6.04
C LEU A 305 3.64 6.77 -4.74
N ARG A 306 2.37 7.18 -4.68
CA ARG A 306 1.52 7.03 -3.48
C ARG A 306 1.26 5.56 -3.16
N PHE A 307 0.97 4.76 -4.20
CA PHE A 307 0.73 3.33 -4.06
C PHE A 307 2.01 2.56 -3.74
N LEU A 308 3.14 2.92 -4.37
CA LEU A 308 4.44 2.35 -4.05
C LEU A 308 4.82 2.60 -2.59
N ALA A 309 4.65 3.83 -2.12
CA ALA A 309 5.02 4.21 -0.77
C ALA A 309 4.14 3.54 0.29
N ALA A 310 2.82 3.51 0.08
CA ALA A 310 1.90 2.76 0.93
C ALA A 310 2.24 1.26 0.97
N SER A 311 2.59 0.69 -0.19
CA SER A 311 2.87 -0.74 -0.34
C SER A 311 4.31 -1.14 0.03
N LEU A 312 5.19 -0.18 0.36
CA LEU A 312 6.61 -0.40 0.58
C LEU A 312 6.92 -1.60 1.50
N PRO A 313 6.30 -1.74 2.70
CA PRO A 313 6.59 -2.89 3.56
C PRO A 313 6.21 -4.22 2.90
N MET A 314 5.09 -4.29 2.16
CA MET A 314 4.71 -5.48 1.40
C MET A 314 5.71 -5.77 0.27
N LEU A 315 6.18 -4.74 -0.43
CA LEU A 315 7.19 -4.86 -1.50
C LEU A 315 8.50 -5.40 -0.94
N ILE A 316 8.95 -4.91 0.22
CA ILE A 316 10.15 -5.43 0.91
C ILE A 316 9.98 -6.90 1.29
N ILE A 317 8.84 -7.27 1.89
CA ILE A 317 8.54 -8.68 2.21
C ILE A 317 8.58 -9.54 0.95
N THR A 318 8.05 -9.02 -0.15
CA THR A 318 7.99 -9.69 -1.46
C THR A 318 9.38 -9.92 -2.05
N MET A 319 10.28 -8.92 -1.96
CA MET A 319 11.69 -9.06 -2.33
C MET A 319 12.42 -10.11 -1.46
N LEU A 320 12.17 -10.11 -0.15
CA LEU A 320 12.81 -11.06 0.77
C LEU A 320 12.28 -12.50 0.65
N ARG A 321 11.14 -12.69 -0.02
CA ARG A 321 10.52 -14.00 -0.27
C ARG A 321 10.85 -14.60 -1.63
N THR A 322 11.59 -13.90 -2.48
CA THR A 322 12.08 -14.48 -3.74
C THR A 322 13.06 -15.62 -3.45
N ASP A 323 13.29 -16.45 -4.47
CA ASP A 323 14.25 -17.54 -4.41
C ASP A 323 15.63 -17.10 -3.90
N SER A 324 16.26 -17.91 -3.06
CA SER A 324 17.53 -17.56 -2.38
C SER A 324 18.67 -17.23 -3.35
N ARG A 325 18.62 -17.73 -4.60
CA ARG A 325 19.62 -17.43 -5.63
C ARG A 325 19.49 -16.00 -6.19
N ILE A 326 18.25 -15.50 -6.31
CA ILE A 326 17.95 -14.20 -6.93
C ILE A 326 17.83 -13.10 -5.87
N LYS A 327 17.45 -13.47 -4.64
CA LYS A 327 17.26 -12.55 -3.51
C LYS A 327 18.40 -11.56 -3.28
N PRO A 328 19.70 -11.95 -3.25
CA PRO A 328 20.79 -11.00 -3.02
C PRO A 328 20.84 -9.92 -4.10
N PHE A 329 20.59 -10.29 -5.36
CA PHE A 329 20.57 -9.36 -6.48
C PHE A 329 19.41 -8.38 -6.39
N VAL A 330 18.20 -8.86 -6.04
CA VAL A 330 17.02 -8.00 -5.89
C VAL A 330 17.19 -7.02 -4.73
N VAL A 331 17.67 -7.51 -3.57
CA VAL A 331 17.89 -6.66 -2.39
C VAL A 331 19.04 -5.67 -2.64
N GLY A 332 20.12 -6.11 -3.29
CA GLY A 332 21.23 -5.24 -3.68
C GLY A 332 20.80 -4.15 -4.66
N ALA A 333 20.03 -4.51 -5.69
CA ALA A 333 19.46 -3.56 -6.64
C ALA A 333 18.51 -2.55 -5.95
N PHE A 334 17.68 -3.01 -5.02
CA PHE A 334 16.84 -2.13 -4.21
C PHE A 334 17.65 -1.19 -3.33
N GLY A 335 18.74 -1.67 -2.72
CA GLY A 335 19.65 -0.84 -1.93
C GLY A 335 20.28 0.28 -2.77
N LEU A 336 20.82 -0.06 -3.95
CA LEU A 336 21.36 0.93 -4.89
C LEU A 336 20.27 1.94 -5.31
N TYR A 337 19.08 1.43 -5.65
CA TYR A 337 17.95 2.26 -6.02
C TYR A 337 17.53 3.20 -4.88
N ALA A 338 17.49 2.74 -3.63
CA ALA A 338 17.18 3.55 -2.46
C ALA A 338 18.25 4.63 -2.21
N CYS A 339 19.55 4.32 -2.39
CA CYS A 339 20.63 5.31 -2.32
C CYS A 339 20.45 6.41 -3.37
N LEU A 340 20.13 6.04 -4.61
CA LEU A 340 19.84 7.01 -5.67
C LEU A 340 18.60 7.85 -5.32
N GLN A 341 17.54 7.23 -4.80
CA GLN A 341 16.37 7.98 -4.35
C GLN A 341 16.74 8.98 -3.25
N TRP A 342 17.57 8.60 -2.27
CA TRP A 342 18.04 9.52 -1.23
C TRP A 342 18.84 10.67 -1.81
N TYR A 343 19.74 10.39 -2.76
CA TYR A 343 20.51 11.41 -3.46
C TYR A 343 19.61 12.47 -4.12
N TYR A 344 18.62 12.03 -4.90
CA TYR A 344 17.66 12.93 -5.55
C TYR A 344 16.72 13.61 -4.55
N TRP A 345 16.31 12.91 -3.49
CA TRP A 345 15.37 13.44 -2.51
C TRP A 345 16.00 14.51 -1.62
N LEU A 346 17.27 14.36 -1.24
CA LEU A 346 18.06 15.34 -0.47
C LEU A 346 18.57 16.51 -1.33
N LYS A 347 18.28 16.52 -2.65
CA LYS A 347 18.69 17.60 -3.56
C LYS A 347 20.19 17.96 -3.43
N VAL A 348 21.05 16.94 -3.50
CA VAL A 348 22.52 17.15 -3.46
C VAL A 348 23.02 18.00 -4.65
N ASP A 349 22.20 18.17 -5.68
CA ASP A 349 22.43 19.14 -6.75
C ASP A 349 21.35 20.24 -6.74
N GLY A 350 21.79 21.49 -6.60
CA GLY A 350 20.96 22.69 -6.71
C GLY A 350 20.48 22.94 -8.15
N LEU A 351 19.56 22.10 -8.62
CA LEU A 351 18.71 22.32 -9.80
C LEU A 351 17.26 22.58 -9.38
#